data_AF-A0A8S9N6E6-F1
#
_entry.id   AF-A0A8S9N6E6-F1
#
_cell.length_a   1.000
_cell.length_b   1.000
_cell.length_c   1.000
_cell.angle_alpha   90.00
_cell.angle_beta   90.00
_cell.angle_gamma   90.00
#
_symmetry.space_group_name_H-M   'P 1'
#
loop_
_entity.id
_entity.type
_entity.pdbx_description
1 polymer ?
#
loop_
_entity_poly.entity_id
_entity_poly.type
_entity_poly.pdbx_seq_one_letter_code
_entity_poly.pdbx_strand_id
1 'polypeptide(L)'
;MFIEVLNSTAQNQRYLTKSMPKPDFIVKPVHESHVQASIICSKKLGIHLRVRSGGHDFEGLSYVSHIETPFIIIDLSKLRQINVDIEDNSVWVQATVGELYYSGAACSVERHPYALLLRSARGAACKGLWTSAVRDWDGLLETAAHTGRAGLNPRDDDPAAVRDGTGLDDLNASMFIEVLNSTAQNQRYLTTSMPKPDFIVKPVHESHVQASIICSKKLGIHLRVRSGGHDFEGLSYVSHIETPFIIIDLSKLRQINVDIEDNSVWVQATVGELYYRISEKSKIHGCPAGIYPNLGIGGHITGGAYGSLMRKYGLAADNVLDAKIVDANGKLLDRTSMGEDMFWAIRRGAGGSFGIIFSRKIKLVPVPQTLTVFRVTKTLEQDAGFKILSKWQQVADKLVEDQFLGDKGNLMEVMHKDFPELGLTKEDCLEMSWIESVIYNSGFSRSTPPPPEVLLQAKSPLGEVYLKAKSDFAKEPIPVLGLKGMIKKILEEEAAVMIWTPYGGMMDKIPESEIPFPHRSGTSFMILYYRSWSDTEKRPDMRIKWIRELYSYMTPYVSSNP
;
A
#
# COMPACT_ATOMS: atom_id res chain seq x y z
N MET A 1 18.67 5.67 11.17
CA MET A 1 19.39 5.74 9.88
C MET A 1 20.29 6.97 9.76
N PHE A 2 19.77 8.20 9.57
CA PHE A 2 20.59 9.36 9.18
C PHE A 2 21.82 9.61 10.09
N ILE A 3 21.64 9.53 11.41
CA ILE A 3 22.72 9.70 12.40
C ILE A 3 23.74 8.55 12.36
N GLU A 4 23.33 7.32 12.05
CA GLU A 4 24.22 6.15 12.00
C GLU A 4 25.11 6.16 10.74
N VAL A 5 24.60 6.63 9.60
CA VAL A 5 25.39 6.79 8.37
C VAL A 5 26.46 7.86 8.55
N LEU A 6 26.14 8.96 9.23
CA LEU A 6 27.12 9.99 9.59
C LEU A 6 28.16 9.46 10.59
N ASN A 7 27.73 8.82 11.68
CA ASN A 7 28.64 8.30 12.72
C ASN A 7 29.55 7.16 12.25
N SER A 8 29.18 6.44 11.18
CA SER A 8 30.01 5.35 10.61
C SER A 8 31.00 5.82 9.54
N THR A 9 30.94 7.07 9.07
CA THR A 9 31.81 7.56 7.99
C THR A 9 32.57 8.87 8.28
N ALA A 10 32.17 9.67 9.27
CA ALA A 10 32.89 10.88 9.67
C ALA A 10 33.70 10.65 10.96
N GLN A 11 35.04 10.58 10.85
CA GLN A 11 35.91 10.35 12.01
C GLN A 11 36.02 11.56 12.96
N ASN A 12 35.61 12.75 12.54
CA ASN A 12 35.75 13.99 13.31
C ASN A 12 34.38 14.69 13.52
N GLN A 13 33.70 14.33 14.61
CA GLN A 13 32.35 14.83 14.92
C GLN A 13 32.25 16.36 15.12
N ARG A 14 33.38 17.07 15.22
CA ARG A 14 33.46 18.52 15.51
C ARG A 14 32.86 19.43 14.42
N TYR A 15 32.58 18.89 13.24
CA TYR A 15 31.81 19.58 12.18
C TYR A 15 30.34 19.17 12.15
N LEU A 16 29.99 17.96 12.60
CA LEU A 16 28.60 17.49 12.73
C LEU A 16 27.83 18.21 13.86
N THR A 17 28.55 18.82 14.80
CA THR A 17 27.99 19.63 15.90
C THR A 17 27.87 21.12 15.58
N LYS A 18 28.37 21.60 14.43
CA LYS A 18 28.15 22.99 13.98
C LYS A 18 26.72 23.19 13.48
N SER A 19 26.24 24.42 13.59
CA SER A 19 24.92 24.88 13.10
C SER A 19 24.90 25.07 11.57
N MET A 20 25.50 24.16 10.81
CA MET A 20 25.56 24.20 9.35
C MET A 20 24.50 23.27 8.75
N PRO A 21 23.85 23.66 7.63
CA PRO A 21 22.99 22.78 6.85
C PRO A 21 23.64 21.42 6.58
N LYS A 22 22.87 20.37 6.82
CA LYS A 22 23.20 18.96 6.56
C LYS A 22 22.39 18.49 5.35
N PRO A 23 22.82 17.46 4.63
CA PRO A 23 22.06 16.98 3.49
C PRO A 23 20.72 16.42 3.94
N ASP A 24 19.67 16.57 3.14
CA ASP A 24 18.37 15.98 3.44
C ASP A 24 18.45 14.44 3.36
N PHE A 25 19.21 13.95 2.38
CA PHE A 25 19.57 12.54 2.20
C PHE A 25 20.85 12.38 1.34
N ILE A 26 21.51 11.22 1.47
CA ILE A 26 22.67 10.75 0.68
C ILE A 26 22.14 9.67 -0.27
N VAL A 27 22.70 9.47 -1.47
CA VAL A 27 22.31 8.52 -2.54
C VAL A 27 23.40 7.46 -2.79
N LYS A 28 23.08 6.17 -2.77
CA LYS A 28 24.01 5.07 -3.08
C LYS A 28 23.56 4.26 -4.31
N PRO A 29 23.81 4.75 -5.54
CA PRO A 29 23.35 4.10 -6.76
C PRO A 29 24.06 2.78 -7.02
N VAL A 30 23.31 1.70 -7.28
CA VAL A 30 23.85 0.36 -7.59
C VAL A 30 23.96 0.07 -9.10
N HIS A 31 23.64 1.06 -9.95
CA HIS A 31 23.73 0.95 -11.42
C HIS A 31 23.83 2.36 -12.02
N GLU A 32 24.40 2.50 -13.23
CA GLU A 32 24.61 3.81 -13.86
C GLU A 32 23.30 4.56 -14.13
N SER A 33 22.24 3.86 -14.52
CA SER A 33 20.91 4.44 -14.71
C SER A 33 20.36 5.14 -13.46
N HIS A 34 20.76 4.73 -12.26
CA HIS A 34 20.38 5.40 -11.01
C HIS A 34 21.12 6.74 -10.82
N VAL A 35 22.38 6.84 -11.28
CA VAL A 35 23.13 8.11 -11.33
C VAL A 35 22.45 9.08 -12.30
N GLN A 36 22.15 8.59 -13.51
CA GLN A 36 21.46 9.36 -14.55
C GLN A 36 20.07 9.82 -14.08
N ALA A 37 19.29 8.94 -13.44
CA ALA A 37 17.98 9.26 -12.88
C ALA A 37 18.07 10.34 -11.79
N SER A 38 19.01 10.24 -10.85
CA SER A 38 19.20 11.22 -9.77
C SER A 38 19.43 12.64 -10.33
N ILE A 39 20.37 12.78 -11.27
CA ILE A 39 20.70 14.03 -11.96
C ILE A 39 19.48 14.58 -12.73
N ILE A 40 18.79 13.72 -13.49
CA ILE A 40 17.65 14.10 -14.34
C ILE A 40 16.42 14.51 -13.53
N CYS A 41 16.14 13.85 -12.40
CA CYS A 41 15.03 14.15 -11.51
C CYS A 41 15.08 15.59 -10.99
N SER A 42 16.25 16.22 -11.01
CA SER A 42 16.56 17.24 -10.01
C SER A 42 17.11 18.56 -10.52
N LYS A 43 17.77 18.52 -11.67
CA LYS A 43 17.71 19.61 -12.65
C LYS A 43 16.26 20.04 -12.98
N LYS A 44 15.26 19.25 -12.56
CA LYS A 44 13.82 19.52 -12.59
C LYS A 44 13.20 20.05 -11.29
N LEU A 45 13.92 20.03 -10.15
CA LEU A 45 13.35 20.27 -8.81
C LEU A 45 14.07 21.35 -7.98
N GLY A 46 15.23 21.86 -8.39
CA GLY A 46 15.79 23.08 -7.80
C GLY A 46 16.41 22.92 -6.40
N ILE A 47 17.08 21.79 -6.14
CA ILE A 47 17.77 21.44 -4.88
C ILE A 47 19.24 21.18 -5.22
N HIS A 48 20.20 21.34 -4.31
CA HIS A 48 21.62 21.17 -4.67
C HIS A 48 22.10 19.69 -4.67
N LEU A 49 23.03 19.34 -5.57
CA LEU A 49 23.73 18.03 -5.57
C LEU A 49 25.18 18.19 -5.11
N ARG A 50 25.74 17.08 -4.64
CA ARG A 50 27.17 16.80 -4.51
C ARG A 50 27.44 15.36 -4.88
N VAL A 51 28.61 15.03 -5.42
CA VAL A 51 28.99 13.65 -5.74
C VAL A 51 30.25 13.29 -4.97
N ARG A 52 30.28 12.09 -4.38
CA ARG A 52 31.41 11.52 -3.65
C ARG A 52 31.78 10.17 -4.25
N SER A 53 32.97 10.05 -4.85
CA SER A 53 33.63 8.76 -5.03
C SER A 53 34.31 8.35 -3.72
N GLY A 54 34.10 7.12 -3.26
CA GLY A 54 34.49 6.67 -1.91
C GLY A 54 35.98 6.83 -1.58
N GLY A 55 36.26 7.62 -0.54
CA GLY A 55 37.59 7.89 0.03
C GLY A 55 37.47 8.57 1.40
N HIS A 56 38.58 8.72 2.15
CA HIS A 56 38.59 9.29 3.50
C HIS A 56 38.19 10.77 3.49
N ASP A 57 37.06 11.12 4.14
CA ASP A 57 36.69 12.50 4.46
C ASP A 57 37.02 12.73 5.95
N PHE A 58 38.16 13.35 6.21
CA PHE A 58 38.71 13.51 7.55
C PHE A 58 38.06 14.65 8.35
N GLU A 59 37.39 15.58 7.66
CA GLU A 59 36.73 16.75 8.28
C GLU A 59 35.19 16.68 8.18
N GLY A 60 34.64 15.79 7.35
CA GLY A 60 33.19 15.65 7.13
C GLY A 60 32.61 16.70 6.18
N LEU A 61 33.44 17.41 5.40
CA LEU A 61 33.03 18.53 4.54
C LEU A 61 32.08 18.10 3.42
N SER A 62 32.08 16.82 3.02
CA SER A 62 31.07 16.28 2.09
C SER A 62 29.65 16.44 2.63
N TYR A 63 29.50 16.38 3.96
CA TYR A 63 28.22 16.27 4.69
C TYR A 63 27.69 17.58 5.28
N VAL A 64 28.33 18.72 5.00
CA VAL A 64 27.89 20.05 5.46
C VAL A 64 27.97 21.09 4.36
N SER A 65 27.01 22.03 4.34
CA SER A 65 26.98 23.14 3.38
C SER A 65 27.16 24.49 4.06
N HIS A 66 27.81 25.42 3.35
CA HIS A 66 27.85 26.85 3.68
C HIS A 66 26.70 27.62 3.03
N ILE A 67 25.91 26.97 2.18
CA ILE A 67 24.71 27.49 1.52
C ILE A 67 23.50 26.89 2.26
N GLU A 68 22.53 27.73 2.63
CA GLU A 68 21.32 27.35 3.39
C GLU A 68 20.28 26.56 2.57
N THR A 69 20.52 26.37 1.27
CA THR A 69 19.69 25.54 0.39
C THR A 69 19.76 24.06 0.80
N PRO A 70 18.61 23.34 0.83
CA PRO A 70 18.57 21.88 0.88
C PRO A 70 19.50 21.24 -0.16
N PHE A 71 20.16 20.13 0.18
CA PHE A 71 21.15 19.49 -0.70
C PHE A 71 21.34 18.01 -0.42
N ILE A 72 21.82 17.27 -1.42
CA ILE A 72 21.89 15.80 -1.43
C ILE A 72 23.23 15.32 -2.00
N ILE A 73 23.67 14.11 -1.61
CA ILE A 73 25.02 13.59 -1.90
C ILE A 73 24.96 12.25 -2.64
N ILE A 74 25.34 12.15 -3.91
CA ILE A 74 25.55 10.84 -4.57
C ILE A 74 26.89 10.24 -4.14
N ASP A 75 26.84 9.26 -3.24
CA ASP A 75 27.94 8.42 -2.79
C ASP A 75 28.12 7.22 -3.73
N LEU A 76 28.99 7.41 -4.72
CA LEU A 76 29.42 6.40 -5.70
C LEU A 76 30.35 5.32 -5.11
N SER A 77 30.56 5.25 -3.79
CA SER A 77 31.52 4.31 -3.18
C SER A 77 31.33 2.83 -3.55
N LYS A 78 30.09 2.41 -3.88
CA LYS A 78 29.76 1.06 -4.37
C LYS A 78 29.98 0.83 -5.87
N LEU A 79 30.02 1.86 -6.71
CA LEU A 79 30.22 1.70 -8.16
C LEU A 79 31.71 1.56 -8.48
N ARG A 80 32.18 0.30 -8.46
CA ARG A 80 33.54 -0.09 -8.85
C ARG A 80 33.48 -1.28 -9.79
N GLN A 81 33.66 -1.04 -11.08
CA GLN A 81 34.07 -2.07 -12.03
C GLN A 81 35.48 -1.77 -12.54
N ILE A 82 36.28 -2.82 -12.62
CA ILE A 82 37.60 -2.82 -13.26
C ILE A 82 37.55 -3.93 -14.29
N ASN A 83 37.44 -3.55 -15.57
CA ASN A 83 37.54 -4.51 -16.67
C ASN A 83 38.97 -4.46 -17.19
N VAL A 84 39.60 -5.62 -17.35
CA VAL A 84 40.96 -5.75 -17.90
C VAL A 84 40.84 -6.43 -19.25
N ASP A 85 41.28 -5.74 -20.30
CA ASP A 85 41.45 -6.34 -21.61
C ASP A 85 42.90 -6.82 -21.74
N ILE A 86 43.07 -8.12 -21.95
CA ILE A 86 44.37 -8.79 -21.93
C ILE A 86 45.04 -8.75 -23.31
N GLU A 87 44.27 -8.65 -24.39
CA GLU A 87 44.83 -8.57 -25.76
C GLU A 87 45.35 -7.16 -26.04
N ASP A 88 44.57 -6.13 -25.68
CA ASP A 88 44.97 -4.71 -25.77
C ASP A 88 45.84 -4.24 -24.58
N ASN A 89 46.07 -5.11 -23.60
CA ASN A 89 46.86 -4.85 -22.37
C ASN A 89 46.38 -3.58 -21.63
N SER A 90 45.05 -3.40 -21.56
CA SER A 90 44.39 -2.17 -21.11
C SER A 90 43.51 -2.39 -19.88
N VAL A 91 43.53 -1.43 -18.95
CA VAL A 91 42.80 -1.51 -17.68
C VAL A 91 41.76 -0.40 -17.61
N TRP A 92 40.49 -0.77 -17.73
CA TRP A 92 39.34 0.11 -17.63
C TRP A 92 38.93 0.25 -16.17
N VAL A 93 39.53 1.23 -15.47
CA VAL A 93 39.13 1.59 -14.10
C VAL A 93 37.99 2.62 -14.17
N GLN A 94 36.76 2.22 -13.83
CA GLN A 94 35.65 3.16 -13.74
C GLN A 94 35.70 3.93 -12.41
N ALA A 95 36.52 4.99 -12.33
CA ALA A 95 36.68 5.79 -11.12
C ALA A 95 36.94 7.29 -11.39
N THR A 96 36.46 8.13 -10.46
CA THR A 96 36.71 9.59 -10.34
C THR A 96 36.42 10.46 -11.57
N VAL A 97 35.25 11.09 -11.57
CA VAL A 97 35.10 12.45 -12.11
C VAL A 97 35.38 13.42 -10.96
N GLY A 98 36.59 14.00 -10.95
CA GLY A 98 36.87 15.23 -10.22
C GLY A 98 36.25 16.43 -10.94
N GLU A 99 36.24 17.60 -10.30
CA GLU A 99 35.58 18.81 -10.82
C GLU A 99 36.09 19.20 -12.22
N LEU A 100 35.16 19.30 -13.19
CA LEU A 100 35.45 19.77 -14.54
C LEU A 100 35.37 21.30 -14.61
N TYR A 101 36.49 21.98 -14.40
CA TYR A 101 36.68 23.38 -14.77
C TYR A 101 37.64 23.52 -15.95
N TYR A 102 37.22 24.26 -16.98
CA TYR A 102 38.09 24.65 -18.10
C TYR A 102 39.01 25.80 -17.67
N SER A 103 40.31 25.53 -17.58
CA SER A 103 41.36 26.55 -17.66
C SER A 103 42.52 26.00 -18.50
N GLY A 104 43.21 26.88 -19.23
CA GLY A 104 43.99 26.48 -20.41
C GLY A 104 45.34 25.82 -20.11
N ALA A 105 45.39 24.49 -20.19
CA ALA A 105 46.60 23.70 -20.45
C ALA A 105 46.25 22.52 -21.36
N ALA A 106 47.21 22.05 -22.18
CA ALA A 106 46.90 21.22 -23.35
C ALA A 106 46.66 19.72 -23.01
N CYS A 107 45.39 19.34 -22.85
CA CYS A 107 44.90 17.96 -22.99
C CYS A 107 43.82 17.90 -24.08
N SER A 108 44.02 17.09 -25.12
CA SER A 108 43.06 16.93 -26.22
C SER A 108 42.00 15.88 -25.91
N VAL A 109 40.72 16.24 -26.01
CA VAL A 109 39.58 15.33 -25.87
C VAL A 109 38.87 15.20 -27.22
N GLU A 110 38.86 13.98 -27.79
CA GLU A 110 37.98 13.66 -28.92
C GLU A 110 36.60 13.21 -28.42
N ARG A 111 35.56 13.53 -29.19
CA ARG A 111 34.16 13.21 -28.84
C ARG A 111 33.72 11.92 -29.53
N HIS A 112 33.18 10.97 -28.76
CA HIS A 112 32.26 9.96 -29.26
C HIS A 112 30.96 9.95 -28.41
N PRO A 113 29.80 9.57 -28.97
CA PRO A 113 28.51 9.93 -28.35
C PRO A 113 28.14 9.18 -27.05
N TYR A 114 28.85 8.12 -26.68
CA TYR A 114 28.45 7.20 -25.59
C TYR A 114 29.58 6.74 -24.65
N ALA A 115 30.76 7.38 -24.68
CA ALA A 115 31.87 7.03 -23.76
C ALA A 115 32.77 8.24 -23.45
N LEU A 116 33.33 8.27 -22.23
CA LEU A 116 34.37 9.21 -21.82
C LEU A 116 35.72 8.47 -21.83
N LEU A 117 36.60 8.80 -22.77
CA LEU A 117 37.91 8.16 -22.93
C LEU A 117 39.03 9.01 -22.31
N LEU A 118 39.84 8.39 -21.45
CA LEU A 118 41.07 8.98 -20.89
C LEU A 118 42.26 8.06 -21.22
N ARG A 119 43.14 8.50 -22.13
CA ARG A 119 44.43 7.83 -22.39
C ARG A 119 45.53 8.44 -21.52
N SER A 120 46.23 7.60 -20.76
CA SER A 120 47.44 7.99 -20.03
C SER A 120 48.66 7.99 -20.94
N ALA A 121 49.31 9.14 -21.10
CA ALA A 121 50.51 9.30 -21.92
C ALA A 121 51.79 9.16 -21.08
N ARG A 122 52.14 7.89 -20.75
CA ARG A 122 53.28 7.46 -19.91
C ARG A 122 53.10 7.77 -18.42
N GLY A 123 53.50 6.81 -17.57
CA GLY A 123 53.08 6.78 -16.17
C GLY A 123 53.85 7.73 -15.23
N ALA A 124 53.09 8.55 -14.51
CA ALA A 124 53.48 9.15 -13.23
C ALA A 124 52.22 9.31 -12.36
N ALA A 125 52.32 9.06 -11.05
CA ALA A 125 51.17 9.15 -10.14
C ALA A 125 51.07 10.55 -9.50
N CYS A 126 49.92 11.21 -9.62
CA CYS A 126 49.67 12.49 -8.96
C CYS A 126 49.14 12.29 -7.54
N LYS A 127 49.88 12.79 -6.54
CA LYS A 127 49.35 13.06 -5.18
C LYS A 127 48.73 14.46 -5.16
N GLY A 128 47.61 14.62 -4.46
CA GLY A 128 46.78 15.84 -4.51
C GLY A 128 47.16 16.94 -3.51
N LEU A 129 46.42 18.06 -3.60
CA LEU A 129 46.41 19.19 -2.66
C LEU A 129 45.03 19.89 -2.71
N TRP A 130 44.81 20.92 -1.88
CA TRP A 130 43.48 21.39 -1.44
C TRP A 130 42.97 22.72 -2.06
N THR A 131 41.74 23.08 -1.69
CA THR A 131 41.08 24.43 -1.66
C THR A 131 40.44 25.06 -2.93
N SER A 132 39.10 24.96 -2.97
CA SER A 132 38.08 26.03 -3.12
C SER A 132 37.99 26.95 -4.35
N ALA A 133 36.82 26.90 -5.02
CA ALA A 133 36.10 28.06 -5.56
C ALA A 133 34.57 27.75 -5.68
N VAL A 134 33.70 28.76 -5.76
CA VAL A 134 32.22 28.58 -5.80
C VAL A 134 31.63 28.93 -7.17
N ARG A 135 30.76 28.06 -7.71
CA ARG A 135 29.63 28.44 -8.58
C ARG A 135 28.56 27.35 -8.71
N ASP A 136 27.31 27.82 -8.81
CA ASP A 136 25.97 27.19 -8.83
C ASP A 136 25.79 25.88 -9.65
N TRP A 137 24.93 24.91 -9.19
CA TRP A 137 23.90 24.10 -9.94
C TRP A 137 23.38 22.77 -9.27
N ASP A 138 22.19 22.27 -9.67
CA ASP A 138 21.35 21.15 -9.09
C ASP A 138 21.69 19.68 -9.51
N GLY A 139 21.20 18.57 -8.91
CA GLY A 139 20.41 18.36 -7.66
C GLY A 139 20.05 16.88 -7.31
N LEU A 140 19.46 16.58 -6.11
CA LEU A 140 18.80 15.32 -5.60
C LEU A 140 19.42 13.91 -5.99
N LEU A 141 18.91 12.67 -5.77
CA LEU A 141 17.80 12.07 -4.98
C LEU A 141 18.17 10.61 -4.55
N GLU A 142 17.93 10.13 -3.32
CA GLU A 142 18.21 8.70 -2.97
C GLU A 142 17.07 7.72 -3.26
N THR A 143 17.47 6.52 -3.69
CA THR A 143 16.68 5.29 -3.81
C THR A 143 17.48 4.10 -3.28
N ALA A 144 16.80 3.10 -2.71
CA ALA A 144 17.32 1.73 -2.56
C ALA A 144 16.69 0.82 -3.61
N ALA A 145 17.47 -0.12 -4.15
CA ALA A 145 17.10 -0.98 -5.29
C ALA A 145 17.59 -2.42 -5.11
N HIS A 146 16.99 -3.35 -5.86
CA HIS A 146 17.26 -4.79 -5.77
C HIS A 146 18.01 -5.30 -7.01
N THR A 147 19.08 -6.08 -6.82
CA THR A 147 19.84 -6.73 -7.89
C THR A 147 19.60 -8.23 -7.91
N GLY A 148 19.42 -8.80 -9.11
CA GLY A 148 19.28 -10.24 -9.30
C GLY A 148 19.35 -10.65 -10.78
N ARG A 149 20.23 -11.61 -11.09
CA ARG A 149 20.31 -12.33 -12.37
C ARG A 149 20.72 -13.78 -12.09
N ALA A 150 20.34 -14.69 -12.98
CA ALA A 150 20.41 -16.13 -12.74
C ALA A 150 21.40 -16.86 -13.66
N GLY A 151 22.09 -17.85 -13.08
CA GLY A 151 22.60 -19.04 -13.77
C GLY A 151 23.99 -18.96 -14.41
N LEU A 152 24.95 -19.73 -13.87
CA LEU A 152 25.52 -20.95 -14.48
C LEU A 152 26.59 -21.56 -13.55
N ASN A 153 26.76 -22.88 -13.58
CA ASN A 153 27.84 -23.59 -12.85
C ASN A 153 29.15 -23.55 -13.64
N PRO A 154 30.30 -23.58 -12.94
CA PRO A 154 31.11 -24.82 -12.99
C PRO A 154 31.46 -25.35 -11.59
N ARG A 155 32.47 -26.24 -11.51
CA ARG A 155 32.80 -27.12 -10.36
C ARG A 155 34.03 -26.67 -9.57
N ASP A 156 34.08 -27.11 -8.31
CA ASP A 156 35.23 -27.61 -7.52
C ASP A 156 36.63 -27.00 -7.77
N ASP A 157 37.17 -26.20 -6.84
CA ASP A 157 38.17 -26.65 -5.85
C ASP A 157 38.69 -25.52 -4.91
N ASP A 158 39.44 -25.91 -3.86
CA ASP A 158 40.25 -25.13 -2.88
C ASP A 158 39.53 -24.24 -1.82
N PRO A 159 39.57 -24.58 -0.51
CA PRO A 159 38.79 -23.90 0.55
C PRO A 159 39.57 -22.90 1.42
N ALA A 160 40.24 -21.88 0.84
CA ALA A 160 41.14 -21.00 1.61
C ALA A 160 41.06 -19.46 1.40
N ALA A 161 40.12 -18.91 0.61
CA ALA A 161 39.93 -17.44 0.57
C ALA A 161 38.52 -16.97 0.13
N VAL A 162 37.96 -16.03 0.91
CA VAL A 162 37.08 -14.87 0.57
C VAL A 162 36.17 -14.62 1.78
N ARG A 163 36.44 -13.53 2.52
CA ARG A 163 35.60 -13.11 3.64
C ARG A 163 35.66 -11.61 3.93
N ASP A 164 35.38 -10.80 2.90
CA ASP A 164 34.71 -9.51 3.07
C ASP A 164 34.09 -9.05 1.75
N GLY A 165 32.83 -8.56 1.78
CA GLY A 165 32.17 -8.01 0.59
C GLY A 165 30.64 -8.10 0.51
N THR A 166 30.00 -9.19 0.96
CA THR A 166 28.57 -9.43 0.67
C THR A 166 27.61 -8.59 1.53
N GLY A 167 27.97 -8.36 2.79
CA GLY A 167 27.02 -7.97 3.84
C GLY A 167 26.25 -6.66 3.62
N LEU A 168 26.75 -5.74 2.79
CA LEU A 168 26.06 -4.46 2.52
C LEU A 168 25.17 -4.49 1.27
N ASP A 169 25.23 -5.54 0.46
CA ASP A 169 24.22 -5.85 -0.57
C ASP A 169 23.16 -6.81 0.00
N ASP A 170 23.58 -7.77 0.84
CA ASP A 170 22.68 -8.58 1.67
C ASP A 170 21.73 -7.69 2.51
N LEU A 171 22.28 -6.64 3.15
CA LEU A 171 21.49 -5.67 3.94
C LEU A 171 20.52 -4.85 3.07
N ASN A 172 20.96 -4.38 1.89
CA ASN A 172 20.10 -3.61 0.99
C ASN A 172 18.95 -4.47 0.43
N ALA A 173 19.23 -5.72 0.06
CA ALA A 173 18.22 -6.69 -0.35
C ALA A 173 17.25 -7.03 0.79
N SER A 174 17.77 -7.22 2.01
CA SER A 174 16.96 -7.44 3.21
C SER A 174 15.99 -6.28 3.48
N MET A 175 16.47 -5.03 3.48
CA MET A 175 15.64 -3.85 3.65
C MET A 175 14.60 -3.67 2.52
N PHE A 176 14.96 -3.98 1.26
CA PHE A 176 14.01 -3.96 0.15
C PHE A 176 12.88 -4.98 0.35
N ILE A 177 13.21 -6.22 0.72
CA ILE A 177 12.22 -7.28 0.97
C ILE A 177 11.36 -6.97 2.21
N GLU A 178 11.94 -6.42 3.28
CA GLU A 178 11.18 -5.95 4.44
C GLU A 178 10.15 -4.88 4.03
N VAL A 179 10.58 -3.86 3.29
CA VAL A 179 9.68 -2.79 2.81
C VAL A 179 8.63 -3.33 1.83
N LEU A 180 8.99 -4.26 0.94
CA LEU A 180 8.05 -4.90 0.03
C LEU A 180 6.99 -5.71 0.80
N ASN A 181 7.39 -6.50 1.79
CA ASN A 181 6.48 -7.38 2.52
C ASN A 181 5.63 -6.62 3.54
N SER A 182 6.16 -5.55 4.16
CA SER A 182 5.62 -4.81 5.32
C SER A 182 4.12 -4.45 5.29
N THR A 183 3.52 -4.29 4.11
CA THR A 183 2.09 -3.98 3.93
C THR A 183 1.38 -4.86 2.91
N ALA A 184 2.06 -5.83 2.29
CA ALA A 184 1.46 -6.71 1.28
C ALA A 184 0.69 -7.86 1.98
N GLN A 185 -0.66 -7.79 1.97
CA GLN A 185 -1.48 -8.65 2.82
C GLN A 185 -1.68 -10.07 2.28
N ASN A 186 -1.69 -10.25 0.94
CA ASN A 186 -1.83 -11.57 0.34
C ASN A 186 -0.45 -12.17 0.03
N GLN A 187 -0.02 -13.12 0.86
CA GLN A 187 1.27 -13.82 0.77
C GLN A 187 1.42 -14.61 -0.56
N ARG A 188 0.30 -14.96 -1.21
CA ARG A 188 0.28 -15.58 -2.56
C ARG A 188 1.03 -14.77 -3.63
N TYR A 189 1.25 -13.48 -3.40
CA TYR A 189 1.93 -12.56 -4.32
C TYR A 189 3.37 -12.19 -3.92
N LEU A 190 3.87 -12.70 -2.80
CA LEU A 190 5.24 -12.43 -2.33
C LEU A 190 6.23 -13.55 -2.67
N THR A 191 5.77 -14.67 -3.24
CA THR A 191 6.62 -15.80 -3.66
C THR A 191 7.74 -15.36 -4.61
N THR A 192 8.85 -16.10 -4.62
CA THR A 192 10.03 -15.83 -5.47
C THR A 192 9.70 -15.82 -6.97
N SER A 193 8.67 -16.56 -7.38
CA SER A 193 8.16 -16.62 -8.76
C SER A 193 7.36 -15.38 -9.21
N MET A 194 6.92 -14.52 -8.30
CA MET A 194 6.13 -13.33 -8.65
C MET A 194 7.05 -12.16 -9.05
N PRO A 195 6.73 -11.39 -10.13
CA PRO A 195 7.48 -10.20 -10.49
C PRO A 195 7.67 -9.23 -9.32
N LYS A 196 8.89 -8.73 -9.17
CA LYS A 196 9.29 -7.77 -8.14
C LYS A 196 9.51 -6.40 -8.80
N PRO A 197 9.23 -5.28 -8.10
CA PRO A 197 9.54 -3.95 -8.63
C PRO A 197 11.05 -3.71 -8.57
N ASP A 198 11.56 -2.85 -9.47
CA ASP A 198 12.97 -2.45 -9.50
C ASP A 198 13.36 -1.66 -8.23
N PHE A 199 12.46 -0.79 -7.78
CA PHE A 199 12.56 -0.03 -6.52
C PHE A 199 11.18 0.39 -5.96
N ILE A 200 11.18 0.87 -4.72
CA ILE A 200 9.98 1.33 -4.00
C ILE A 200 10.19 2.77 -3.54
N VAL A 201 9.29 3.67 -3.94
CA VAL A 201 9.25 5.07 -3.50
C VAL A 201 8.27 5.20 -2.33
N LYS A 202 8.64 5.92 -1.26
CA LYS A 202 7.76 6.18 -0.11
C LYS A 202 7.52 7.69 0.08
N PRO A 203 6.52 8.30 -0.60
CA PRO A 203 6.24 9.73 -0.49
C PRO A 203 5.97 10.19 0.95
N VAL A 204 6.66 11.25 1.38
CA VAL A 204 6.40 11.95 2.66
C VAL A 204 5.68 13.29 2.48
N HIS A 205 5.59 13.77 1.23
CA HIS A 205 4.91 15.00 0.84
C HIS A 205 4.22 14.83 -0.52
N GLU A 206 3.20 15.61 -0.83
CA GLU A 206 2.42 15.49 -2.07
C GLU A 206 3.24 15.77 -3.34
N SER A 207 4.23 16.67 -3.27
CA SER A 207 5.19 16.90 -4.37
C SER A 207 6.03 15.67 -4.72
N HIS A 208 6.24 14.73 -3.79
CA HIS A 208 6.97 13.48 -4.09
C HIS A 208 6.11 12.56 -4.96
N VAL A 209 4.78 12.61 -4.83
CA VAL A 209 3.83 11.89 -5.70
C VAL A 209 3.88 12.49 -7.11
N GLN A 210 3.84 13.83 -7.21
CA GLN A 210 3.98 14.54 -8.49
C GLN A 210 5.30 14.22 -9.20
N ALA A 211 6.42 14.31 -8.50
CA ALA A 211 7.74 13.95 -9.03
C ALA A 211 7.78 12.50 -9.52
N SER A 212 7.20 11.56 -8.76
CA SER A 212 7.16 10.14 -9.15
C SER A 212 6.46 9.93 -10.49
N ILE A 213 5.26 10.51 -10.69
CA ILE A 213 4.52 10.39 -11.95
C ILE A 213 5.29 11.05 -13.10
N ILE A 214 5.79 12.28 -12.88
CA ILE A 214 6.52 13.06 -13.90
C ILE A 214 7.80 12.34 -14.37
N CYS A 215 8.51 11.67 -13.46
CA CYS A 215 9.72 10.94 -13.79
C CYS A 215 9.41 9.58 -14.44
N SER A 216 8.48 8.79 -13.90
CA SER A 216 8.07 7.52 -14.53
C SER A 216 7.52 7.71 -15.95
N LYS A 217 6.69 8.74 -16.18
CA LYS A 217 6.20 9.11 -17.52
C LYS A 217 7.32 9.55 -18.47
N LYS A 218 8.38 10.19 -17.97
CA LYS A 218 9.56 10.56 -18.77
C LYS A 218 10.47 9.35 -19.08
N LEU A 219 10.55 8.39 -18.16
CA LEU A 219 11.43 7.23 -18.25
C LEU A 219 10.78 5.99 -18.89
N GLY A 220 9.45 5.99 -19.10
CA GLY A 220 8.72 4.83 -19.61
C GLY A 220 8.60 3.68 -18.61
N ILE A 221 8.56 4.00 -17.31
CA ILE A 221 8.53 3.00 -16.22
C ILE A 221 7.10 2.87 -15.68
N HIS A 222 6.59 1.64 -15.59
CA HIS A 222 5.23 1.40 -15.09
C HIS A 222 5.09 1.66 -13.59
N LEU A 223 3.89 2.09 -13.17
CA LEU A 223 3.55 2.43 -11.79
C LEU A 223 2.55 1.45 -11.19
N ARG A 224 2.86 0.94 -9.99
CA ARG A 224 1.88 0.37 -9.06
C ARG A 224 1.78 1.26 -7.83
N VAL A 225 0.57 1.46 -7.32
CA VAL A 225 0.29 2.33 -6.16
C VAL A 225 -0.16 1.47 -5.00
N ARG A 226 0.45 1.65 -3.82
CA ARG A 226 0.11 0.91 -2.61
C ARG A 226 -0.26 1.84 -1.46
N SER A 227 -1.45 1.64 -0.89
CA SER A 227 -1.85 2.23 0.40
C SER A 227 -1.71 1.17 1.51
N GLY A 228 -2.76 0.39 1.80
CA GLY A 228 -2.73 -0.70 2.79
C GLY A 228 -2.40 -2.10 2.24
N GLY A 229 -2.02 -2.21 0.97
CA GLY A 229 -1.61 -3.48 0.31
C GLY A 229 -2.60 -4.66 0.39
N HIS A 230 -3.89 -4.36 0.56
CA HIS A 230 -5.00 -5.31 0.72
C HIS A 230 -5.56 -5.89 -0.60
N ASP A 231 -4.82 -5.75 -1.71
CA ASP A 231 -5.31 -6.18 -3.02
C ASP A 231 -5.36 -7.72 -3.12
N PHE A 232 -6.55 -8.28 -3.37
CA PHE A 232 -6.77 -9.73 -3.38
C PHE A 232 -5.99 -10.47 -4.49
N GLU A 233 -5.62 -9.78 -5.57
CA GLU A 233 -4.79 -10.31 -6.66
C GLU A 233 -3.39 -9.62 -6.73
N GLY A 234 -2.94 -9.00 -5.62
CA GLY A 234 -1.62 -8.41 -5.48
C GLY A 234 -1.34 -7.18 -6.36
N LEU A 235 -2.34 -6.60 -7.04
CA LEU A 235 -2.16 -5.62 -8.11
C LEU A 235 -1.55 -4.29 -7.66
N SER A 236 -1.47 -4.01 -6.36
CA SER A 236 -0.78 -2.84 -5.80
C SER A 236 0.72 -3.04 -5.58
N TYR A 237 1.25 -4.26 -5.73
CA TYR A 237 2.67 -4.58 -5.51
C TYR A 237 3.28 -5.60 -6.48
N VAL A 238 2.49 -6.21 -7.36
CA VAL A 238 2.97 -7.06 -8.48
C VAL A 238 2.46 -6.52 -9.81
N SER A 239 3.28 -6.60 -10.85
CA SER A 239 2.87 -6.34 -12.23
C SER A 239 3.15 -7.53 -13.15
N HIS A 240 2.13 -7.93 -13.92
CA HIS A 240 2.22 -8.92 -14.99
C HIS A 240 2.00 -8.33 -16.40
N ILE A 241 1.73 -7.03 -16.50
CA ILE A 241 1.38 -6.36 -17.78
C ILE A 241 2.57 -5.60 -18.38
N GLU A 242 3.41 -5.01 -17.54
CA GLU A 242 4.56 -4.20 -17.92
C GLU A 242 5.70 -4.40 -16.91
N THR A 243 6.92 -4.43 -17.42
CA THR A 243 8.19 -4.50 -16.68
C THR A 243 9.24 -3.70 -17.47
N PRO A 244 10.10 -2.88 -16.84
CA PRO A 244 10.23 -2.65 -15.40
C PRO A 244 9.03 -1.91 -14.79
N PHE A 245 8.81 -2.09 -13.49
CA PHE A 245 7.78 -1.38 -12.75
C PHE A 245 8.26 -0.99 -11.35
N ILE A 246 7.68 0.05 -10.78
CA ILE A 246 7.99 0.51 -9.42
C ILE A 246 6.72 0.61 -8.56
N ILE A 247 6.89 0.54 -7.25
CA ILE A 247 5.81 0.80 -6.29
C ILE A 247 5.93 2.21 -5.73
N ILE A 248 4.84 2.98 -5.81
CA ILE A 248 4.63 4.20 -5.01
C ILE A 248 3.84 3.79 -3.77
N ASP A 249 4.53 3.66 -2.64
CA ASP A 249 4.00 3.19 -1.37
C ASP A 249 3.66 4.39 -0.48
N LEU A 250 2.37 4.69 -0.38
CA LEU A 250 1.81 5.83 0.32
C LEU A 250 1.82 5.67 1.86
N SER A 251 2.41 4.61 2.43
CA SER A 251 2.26 4.30 3.86
C SER A 251 2.88 5.33 4.83
N LYS A 252 3.56 6.36 4.30
CA LYS A 252 4.09 7.52 5.03
C LYS A 252 3.19 8.76 4.97
N LEU A 253 2.26 8.83 4.01
CA LEU A 253 1.16 9.82 4.01
C LEU A 253 0.06 9.30 4.94
N ARG A 254 0.05 9.77 6.18
CA ARG A 254 -0.85 9.28 7.26
C ARG A 254 -1.57 10.40 8.00
N GLN A 255 -1.65 11.60 7.45
CA GLN A 255 -2.35 12.70 8.10
C GLN A 255 -3.85 12.40 8.20
N ILE A 256 -4.43 12.72 9.35
CA ILE A 256 -5.86 12.66 9.62
C ILE A 256 -6.23 13.94 10.38
N ASN A 257 -7.09 14.78 9.79
CA ASN A 257 -7.64 15.96 10.44
C ASN A 257 -9.15 15.79 10.55
N VAL A 258 -9.63 15.53 11.76
CA VAL A 258 -11.06 15.35 12.09
C VAL A 258 -11.63 16.68 12.55
N ASP A 259 -12.66 17.14 11.88
CA ASP A 259 -13.39 18.38 12.17
C ASP A 259 -14.83 18.02 12.55
N ILE A 260 -15.21 18.33 13.79
CA ILE A 260 -16.54 18.02 14.32
C ILE A 260 -17.53 19.16 14.02
N GLU A 261 -17.05 20.36 13.71
CA GLU A 261 -17.91 21.53 13.40
C GLU A 261 -18.30 21.52 11.91
N ASP A 262 -17.38 21.18 11.02
CA ASP A 262 -17.63 20.89 9.59
C ASP A 262 -18.17 19.45 9.37
N ASN A 263 -18.32 18.65 10.43
CA ASN A 263 -18.78 17.25 10.41
C ASN A 263 -18.05 16.43 9.32
N SER A 264 -16.72 16.51 9.29
CA SER A 264 -15.90 15.86 8.26
C SER A 264 -14.52 15.42 8.75
N VAL A 265 -13.81 14.71 7.88
CA VAL A 265 -12.43 14.30 8.13
C VAL A 265 -11.63 14.28 6.82
N TRP A 266 -10.51 14.98 6.80
CA TRP A 266 -9.46 14.77 5.80
C TRP A 266 -8.56 13.62 6.24
N VAL A 267 -8.38 12.60 5.40
CA VAL A 267 -7.66 11.37 5.75
C VAL A 267 -6.76 10.85 4.62
N GLN A 268 -5.57 10.36 4.99
CA GLN A 268 -4.59 9.70 4.12
C GLN A 268 -4.33 8.22 4.51
N ALA A 269 -4.64 7.85 5.76
CA ALA A 269 -4.12 6.69 6.47
C ALA A 269 -4.96 5.39 6.31
N THR A 270 -4.96 4.46 7.28
CA THR A 270 -5.85 3.29 7.28
C THR A 270 -7.19 3.54 8.00
N VAL A 271 -8.15 2.65 7.74
CA VAL A 271 -9.50 2.64 8.33
C VAL A 271 -9.45 2.58 9.87
N GLY A 272 -8.52 1.81 10.46
CA GLY A 272 -8.36 1.72 11.92
C GLY A 272 -7.91 3.05 12.53
N GLU A 273 -6.88 3.68 11.96
CA GLU A 273 -6.41 5.00 12.41
C GLU A 273 -7.52 6.06 12.26
N LEU A 274 -8.26 6.04 11.15
CA LEU A 274 -9.41 6.91 10.91
C LEU A 274 -10.46 6.79 12.02
N TYR A 275 -10.91 5.56 12.32
CA TYR A 275 -11.91 5.32 13.35
C TYR A 275 -11.41 5.73 14.75
N TYR A 276 -10.16 5.44 15.08
CA TYR A 276 -9.55 5.86 16.35
C TYR A 276 -9.54 7.40 16.48
N ARG A 277 -9.04 8.13 15.48
CA ARG A 277 -9.00 9.61 15.50
C ARG A 277 -10.38 10.26 15.55
N ILE A 278 -11.40 9.64 14.95
CA ILE A 278 -12.79 10.09 15.12
C ILE A 278 -13.23 9.90 16.57
N SER A 279 -13.00 8.72 17.16
CA SER A 279 -13.42 8.38 18.52
C SER A 279 -12.75 9.22 19.63
N GLU A 280 -11.50 9.66 19.42
CA GLU A 280 -10.83 10.63 20.30
C GLU A 280 -11.52 11.99 20.33
N LYS A 281 -12.15 12.39 19.21
CA LYS A 281 -12.81 13.70 19.06
C LYS A 281 -14.29 13.65 19.43
N SER A 282 -14.99 12.53 19.18
CA SER A 282 -16.40 12.40 19.52
C SER A 282 -16.84 10.94 19.65
N LYS A 283 -17.64 10.66 20.69
CA LYS A 283 -18.29 9.35 20.90
C LYS A 283 -19.58 9.17 20.09
N ILE A 284 -20.03 10.21 19.39
CA ILE A 284 -21.29 10.22 18.62
C ILE A 284 -21.10 10.47 17.12
N HIS A 285 -19.85 10.45 16.65
CA HIS A 285 -19.51 10.48 15.22
C HIS A 285 -18.82 9.18 14.82
N GLY A 286 -19.07 8.74 13.60
CA GLY A 286 -18.41 7.62 12.95
C GLY A 286 -18.18 7.87 11.47
N CYS A 287 -17.72 6.84 10.76
CA CYS A 287 -17.53 6.84 9.30
C CYS A 287 -17.98 5.49 8.74
N PRO A 288 -18.81 5.43 7.66
CA PRO A 288 -19.28 4.18 7.10
C PRO A 288 -18.22 3.57 6.16
N ALA A 289 -17.24 2.84 6.69
CA ALA A 289 -16.20 2.18 5.91
C ALA A 289 -16.02 0.71 6.35
N GLY A 290 -14.89 0.09 5.99
CA GLY A 290 -14.64 -1.34 6.19
C GLY A 290 -14.47 -1.77 7.65
N ILE A 291 -14.51 -3.08 7.90
CA ILE A 291 -14.34 -3.65 9.25
C ILE A 291 -12.88 -3.96 9.64
N TYR A 292 -11.98 -4.15 8.68
CA TYR A 292 -10.57 -4.47 8.95
C TYR A 292 -9.71 -3.20 9.12
N PRO A 293 -8.95 -3.06 10.22
CA PRO A 293 -8.29 -1.80 10.58
C PRO A 293 -7.10 -1.41 9.70
N ASN A 294 -6.49 -2.38 9.02
CA ASN A 294 -5.34 -2.18 8.13
C ASN A 294 -5.73 -1.91 6.66
N LEU A 295 -7.03 -1.81 6.34
CA LEU A 295 -7.49 -1.34 5.03
C LEU A 295 -7.03 0.11 4.80
N GLY A 296 -6.18 0.34 3.80
CA GLY A 296 -5.69 1.68 3.45
C GLY A 296 -6.73 2.47 2.67
N ILE A 297 -7.08 3.67 3.13
CA ILE A 297 -8.21 4.48 2.62
C ILE A 297 -8.10 4.76 1.12
N GLY A 298 -6.87 5.00 0.63
CA GLY A 298 -6.60 5.29 -0.79
C GLY A 298 -7.13 4.20 -1.73
N GLY A 299 -6.93 2.92 -1.36
CA GLY A 299 -7.43 1.78 -2.14
C GLY A 299 -8.87 1.37 -1.76
N HIS A 300 -9.19 1.39 -0.45
CA HIS A 300 -10.49 0.91 0.04
C HIS A 300 -11.65 1.70 -0.57
N ILE A 301 -11.58 3.04 -0.54
CA ILE A 301 -12.67 3.89 -1.04
C ILE A 301 -12.74 3.90 -2.58
N THR A 302 -11.64 3.61 -3.29
CA THR A 302 -11.73 3.33 -4.74
C THR A 302 -12.45 2.03 -5.09
N GLY A 303 -12.71 1.15 -4.11
CA GLY A 303 -13.60 -0.02 -4.29
C GLY A 303 -15.05 0.23 -3.86
N GLY A 304 -15.43 1.48 -3.56
CA GLY A 304 -16.70 1.85 -2.92
C GLY A 304 -16.62 1.87 -1.39
N ALA A 305 -15.93 0.89 -0.78
CA ALA A 305 -15.76 0.74 0.67
C ALA A 305 -17.07 0.53 1.47
N TYR A 306 -17.64 -0.67 1.34
CA TYR A 306 -18.74 -1.13 2.20
C TYR A 306 -18.25 -1.51 3.62
N GLY A 307 -19.20 -1.68 4.55
CA GLY A 307 -18.96 -2.25 5.88
C GLY A 307 -20.19 -2.15 6.76
N SER A 308 -19.99 -2.20 8.09
CA SER A 308 -21.09 -2.44 9.04
C SER A 308 -22.21 -1.40 9.02
N LEU A 309 -21.93 -0.13 8.68
CA LEU A 309 -22.91 0.97 8.67
C LEU A 309 -23.69 1.16 7.35
N MET A 310 -23.45 0.32 6.32
CA MET A 310 -23.84 0.66 4.95
C MET A 310 -25.35 0.72 4.71
N ARG A 311 -26.16 -0.07 5.44
CA ARG A 311 -27.64 -0.05 5.28
C ARG A 311 -28.27 1.25 5.78
N LYS A 312 -27.55 2.09 6.53
CA LYS A 312 -28.03 3.39 7.02
C LYS A 312 -27.37 4.61 6.37
N TYR A 313 -26.10 4.51 6.00
CA TYR A 313 -25.35 5.66 5.47
C TYR A 313 -24.72 5.43 4.09
N GLY A 314 -24.97 4.29 3.45
CA GLY A 314 -24.33 3.93 2.18
C GLY A 314 -22.85 3.56 2.37
N LEU A 315 -22.12 3.58 1.28
CA LEU A 315 -20.70 3.24 1.23
C LEU A 315 -19.81 4.43 1.66
N ALA A 316 -18.55 4.20 1.99
CA ALA A 316 -17.64 5.32 2.31
C ALA A 316 -17.48 6.26 1.11
N ALA A 317 -17.53 5.71 -0.12
CA ALA A 317 -17.52 6.46 -1.37
C ALA A 317 -18.74 7.39 -1.55
N ASP A 318 -19.92 6.98 -1.07
CA ASP A 318 -21.13 7.81 -1.09
C ASP A 318 -21.01 9.02 -0.14
N ASN A 319 -20.10 8.94 0.83
CA ASN A 319 -19.84 9.97 1.85
C ASN A 319 -18.58 10.81 1.57
N VAL A 320 -17.93 10.66 0.40
CA VAL A 320 -16.78 11.51 0.01
C VAL A 320 -17.29 12.90 -0.42
N LEU A 321 -16.74 13.94 0.18
CA LEU A 321 -17.04 15.34 -0.13
C LEU A 321 -16.03 15.93 -1.13
N ASP A 322 -14.76 15.55 -1.01
CA ASP A 322 -13.61 16.07 -1.78
C ASP A 322 -12.45 15.04 -1.75
N ALA A 323 -11.46 15.17 -2.64
CA ALA A 323 -10.27 14.33 -2.66
C ALA A 323 -9.05 15.04 -3.27
N LYS A 324 -7.86 14.79 -2.72
CA LYS A 324 -6.58 15.14 -3.35
C LYS A 324 -6.08 13.99 -4.21
N ILE A 325 -5.87 14.26 -5.50
CA ILE A 325 -5.32 13.33 -6.49
C ILE A 325 -4.20 14.02 -7.29
N VAL A 326 -3.22 13.24 -7.76
CA VAL A 326 -2.28 13.69 -8.79
C VAL A 326 -2.60 13.01 -10.12
N ASP A 327 -2.78 13.80 -11.18
CA ASP A 327 -3.12 13.34 -12.52
C ASP A 327 -1.92 12.73 -13.29
N ALA A 328 -2.19 12.22 -14.49
CA ALA A 328 -1.18 11.65 -15.39
C ALA A 328 -0.17 12.69 -15.96
N ASN A 329 -0.23 13.96 -15.58
CA ASN A 329 0.73 15.01 -15.92
C ASN A 329 1.52 15.50 -14.69
N GLY A 330 1.21 15.00 -13.50
CA GLY A 330 1.81 15.46 -12.24
C GLY A 330 1.13 16.70 -11.66
N LYS A 331 -0.04 17.12 -12.15
CA LYS A 331 -0.83 18.20 -11.57
C LYS A 331 -1.58 17.68 -10.35
N LEU A 332 -1.41 18.36 -9.21
CA LEU A 332 -2.25 18.17 -8.02
C LEU A 332 -3.65 18.76 -8.27
N LEU A 333 -4.68 18.00 -7.93
CA LEU A 333 -6.08 18.37 -8.10
C LEU A 333 -6.88 18.13 -6.80
N ASP A 334 -7.80 19.04 -6.53
CA ASP A 334 -8.96 18.89 -5.65
C ASP A 334 -10.23 18.60 -6.48
N ARG A 335 -11.39 18.42 -5.85
CA ARG A 335 -12.68 18.24 -6.56
C ARG A 335 -12.94 19.34 -7.59
N THR A 336 -12.76 20.59 -7.19
CA THR A 336 -13.00 21.79 -8.03
C THR A 336 -12.18 21.78 -9.31
N SER A 337 -10.91 21.37 -9.22
CA SER A 337 -9.95 21.42 -10.33
C SER A 337 -9.80 20.11 -11.11
N MET A 338 -10.33 18.98 -10.60
CA MET A 338 -10.52 17.74 -11.36
C MET A 338 -11.85 17.68 -12.12
N GLY A 339 -12.88 18.37 -11.63
CA GLY A 339 -14.23 18.37 -12.20
C GLY A 339 -15.07 17.15 -11.79
N GLU A 340 -16.39 17.27 -11.90
CA GLU A 340 -17.33 16.29 -11.35
C GLU A 340 -17.24 14.91 -12.01
N ASP A 341 -16.93 14.80 -13.31
CA ASP A 341 -16.76 13.50 -13.99
C ASP A 341 -15.60 12.70 -13.38
N MET A 342 -14.48 13.36 -13.09
CA MET A 342 -13.31 12.73 -12.48
C MET A 342 -13.57 12.46 -10.99
N PHE A 343 -14.29 13.35 -10.29
CA PHE A 343 -14.71 13.16 -8.90
C PHE A 343 -15.73 12.00 -8.73
N TRP A 344 -16.64 11.82 -9.70
CA TRP A 344 -17.50 10.65 -9.81
C TRP A 344 -16.67 9.39 -10.08
N ALA A 345 -15.78 9.43 -11.08
CA ALA A 345 -14.93 8.29 -11.43
C ALA A 345 -14.13 7.78 -10.21
N ILE A 346 -13.49 8.65 -9.43
CA ILE A 346 -12.68 8.21 -8.27
C ILE A 346 -13.50 7.71 -7.06
N ARG A 347 -14.83 7.64 -7.14
CA ARG A 347 -15.71 7.02 -6.11
C ARG A 347 -15.97 5.52 -6.33
N ARG A 348 -15.55 4.92 -7.46
CA ARG A 348 -15.34 3.43 -7.60
C ARG A 348 -14.39 3.01 -8.74
N GLY A 349 -14.01 3.92 -9.63
CA GLY A 349 -13.00 3.69 -10.65
C GLY A 349 -11.73 3.13 -10.01
N ALA A 350 -11.37 1.91 -10.43
CA ALA A 350 -10.38 1.08 -9.74
C ALA A 350 -9.08 1.86 -9.48
N GLY A 351 -8.55 1.79 -8.25
CA GLY A 351 -7.59 2.77 -7.74
C GLY A 351 -6.22 2.90 -8.43
N GLY A 352 -5.97 2.13 -9.50
CA GLY A 352 -4.83 2.28 -10.41
C GLY A 352 -5.15 2.97 -11.74
N SER A 353 -6.39 3.41 -11.98
CA SER A 353 -6.86 3.84 -13.31
C SER A 353 -6.85 5.36 -13.57
N PHE A 354 -7.09 6.20 -12.56
CA PHE A 354 -7.39 7.63 -12.75
C PHE A 354 -6.33 8.60 -12.20
N GLY A 355 -5.18 8.09 -11.76
CA GLY A 355 -4.13 8.87 -11.09
C GLY A 355 -3.88 8.39 -9.66
N ILE A 356 -3.09 9.16 -8.89
CA ILE A 356 -2.70 8.76 -7.52
C ILE A 356 -3.49 9.55 -6.49
N ILE A 357 -4.51 8.91 -5.92
CA ILE A 357 -5.34 9.46 -4.84
C ILE A 357 -4.62 9.23 -3.51
N PHE A 358 -4.33 10.30 -2.78
CA PHE A 358 -3.58 10.20 -1.51
C PHE A 358 -4.29 10.87 -0.32
N SER A 359 -5.36 11.64 -0.53
CA SER A 359 -6.22 12.12 0.56
C SER A 359 -7.68 12.25 0.13
N ARG A 360 -8.61 12.11 1.09
CA ARG A 360 -10.06 12.33 0.89
C ARG A 360 -10.65 13.12 2.05
N LYS A 361 -11.58 14.04 1.75
CA LYS A 361 -12.52 14.62 2.72
C LYS A 361 -13.76 13.74 2.76
N ILE A 362 -14.06 13.16 3.92
CA ILE A 362 -15.21 12.27 4.12
C ILE A 362 -16.17 12.93 5.11
N LYS A 363 -17.46 12.88 4.83
CA LYS A 363 -18.53 13.30 5.74
C LYS A 363 -18.60 12.34 6.93
N LEU A 364 -18.60 12.87 8.15
CA LEU A 364 -18.87 12.08 9.34
C LEU A 364 -20.37 11.79 9.46
N VAL A 365 -20.70 10.67 10.11
CA VAL A 365 -22.10 10.22 10.28
C VAL A 365 -22.42 10.06 11.76
N PRO A 366 -23.65 10.37 12.20
CA PRO A 366 -24.02 10.25 13.60
C PRO A 366 -24.12 8.78 14.02
N VAL A 367 -23.55 8.45 15.17
CA VAL A 367 -23.69 7.15 15.83
C VAL A 367 -24.18 7.40 17.27
N PRO A 368 -25.00 6.52 17.86
CA PRO A 368 -25.38 6.67 19.25
C PRO A 368 -24.16 6.42 20.15
N GLN A 369 -24.14 7.04 21.34
CA GLN A 369 -23.09 6.84 22.33
C GLN A 369 -22.97 5.37 22.79
N THR A 370 -24.09 4.64 22.74
CA THR A 370 -24.20 3.21 23.01
C THR A 370 -25.03 2.56 21.91
N LEU A 371 -24.58 1.43 21.37
CA LEU A 371 -25.32 0.56 20.46
C LEU A 371 -25.21 -0.90 20.90
N THR A 372 -26.09 -1.74 20.38
CA THR A 372 -26.10 -3.18 20.64
C THR A 372 -25.49 -3.97 19.48
N VAL A 373 -24.58 -4.90 19.79
CA VAL A 373 -24.13 -5.98 18.90
C VAL A 373 -24.60 -7.34 19.44
N PHE A 374 -24.69 -8.35 18.58
CA PHE A 374 -25.00 -9.72 19.00
C PHE A 374 -24.27 -10.75 18.12
N ARG A 375 -24.17 -12.00 18.59
CA ARG A 375 -23.66 -13.11 17.79
C ARG A 375 -24.27 -14.45 18.20
N VAL A 376 -25.34 -14.85 17.51
CA VAL A 376 -25.90 -16.21 17.59
C VAL A 376 -25.09 -17.15 16.68
N THR A 377 -24.81 -18.37 17.15
CA THR A 377 -24.23 -19.44 16.33
C THR A 377 -25.25 -20.56 16.17
N LYS A 378 -25.41 -21.11 14.96
CA LYS A 378 -26.25 -22.27 14.67
C LYS A 378 -25.45 -23.33 13.91
N THR A 379 -25.68 -24.61 14.19
CA THR A 379 -25.09 -25.74 13.45
C THR A 379 -26.04 -26.29 12.39
N LEU A 380 -25.56 -27.19 11.53
CA LEU A 380 -26.39 -27.82 10.49
C LEU A 380 -27.47 -28.74 11.08
N GLU A 381 -27.27 -29.28 12.27
CA GLU A 381 -28.27 -30.07 13.00
C GLU A 381 -29.38 -29.16 13.55
N GLN A 382 -29.02 -27.96 13.98
CA GLN A 382 -29.95 -26.95 14.51
C GLN A 382 -30.76 -26.26 13.40
N ASP A 383 -30.25 -26.20 12.16
CA ASP A 383 -31.00 -25.71 10.98
C ASP A 383 -31.06 -26.75 9.85
N ALA A 384 -31.34 -28.01 10.17
CA ALA A 384 -31.33 -29.14 9.21
C ALA A 384 -32.32 -29.00 8.03
N GLY A 385 -33.28 -28.07 8.13
CA GLY A 385 -34.22 -27.71 7.07
C GLY A 385 -33.87 -26.43 6.30
N PHE A 386 -32.76 -25.76 6.64
CA PHE A 386 -32.43 -24.39 6.19
C PHE A 386 -33.53 -23.36 6.47
N LYS A 387 -34.29 -23.52 7.56
CA LYS A 387 -35.35 -22.60 7.96
C LYS A 387 -34.78 -21.24 8.37
N ILE A 388 -33.76 -21.24 9.21
CA ILE A 388 -33.13 -20.00 9.72
C ILE A 388 -32.40 -19.29 8.58
N LEU A 389 -31.65 -20.03 7.75
CA LEU A 389 -30.94 -19.44 6.60
C LEU A 389 -31.90 -18.97 5.48
N SER A 390 -32.98 -19.70 5.19
CA SER A 390 -33.97 -19.25 4.20
C SER A 390 -34.75 -18.03 4.69
N LYS A 391 -35.11 -17.99 5.97
CA LYS A 391 -35.74 -16.82 6.59
C LYS A 391 -34.82 -15.60 6.55
N TRP A 392 -33.54 -15.76 6.90
CA TRP A 392 -32.54 -14.68 6.81
C TRP A 392 -32.54 -14.02 5.43
N GLN A 393 -32.54 -14.81 4.35
CA GLN A 393 -32.55 -14.28 2.97
C GLN A 393 -33.82 -13.49 2.59
N GLN A 394 -34.93 -13.69 3.33
CA GLN A 394 -36.20 -13.00 3.08
C GLN A 394 -36.30 -11.67 3.85
N VAL A 395 -35.63 -11.57 5.00
CA VAL A 395 -35.80 -10.45 5.95
C VAL A 395 -34.54 -9.64 6.27
N ALA A 396 -33.32 -10.13 6.01
CA ALA A 396 -32.11 -9.43 6.47
C ALA A 396 -31.89 -8.05 5.81
N ASP A 397 -32.43 -7.87 4.60
CA ASP A 397 -32.48 -6.62 3.84
C ASP A 397 -33.65 -5.69 4.25
N LYS A 398 -34.60 -6.18 5.05
CA LYS A 398 -35.86 -5.50 5.44
C LYS A 398 -36.11 -5.41 6.95
N LEU A 399 -35.29 -6.08 7.76
CA LEU A 399 -35.46 -6.31 9.21
C LEU A 399 -35.68 -5.03 10.01
N VAL A 400 -35.03 -3.97 9.54
CA VAL A 400 -35.27 -2.56 9.88
C VAL A 400 -35.06 -1.77 8.59
N GLU A 401 -35.75 -0.65 8.42
CA GLU A 401 -35.71 0.16 7.19
C GLU A 401 -34.26 0.47 6.77
N ASP A 402 -33.50 1.12 7.66
CA ASP A 402 -32.08 1.42 7.45
C ASP A 402 -31.18 0.46 8.23
N GLN A 403 -30.81 0.78 9.47
CA GLN A 403 -30.02 -0.11 10.33
C GLN A 403 -30.28 0.15 11.81
N PHE A 404 -30.30 -0.94 12.58
CA PHE A 404 -30.42 -0.87 14.02
C PHE A 404 -29.13 -0.35 14.65
N LEU A 405 -29.20 0.84 15.23
CA LEU A 405 -28.16 1.48 16.04
C LEU A 405 -28.83 2.01 17.30
N GLY A 406 -29.13 1.10 18.24
CA GLY A 406 -29.89 1.39 19.45
C GLY A 406 -29.62 0.39 20.58
N ASP A 407 -30.45 0.46 21.61
CA ASP A 407 -30.39 -0.34 22.84
C ASP A 407 -30.85 -1.79 22.68
N LYS A 408 -30.57 -2.60 23.70
CA LYS A 408 -30.93 -4.02 23.76
C LYS A 408 -32.43 -4.27 23.79
N GLY A 409 -33.24 -3.35 24.34
CA GLY A 409 -34.69 -3.49 24.42
C GLY A 409 -35.32 -3.49 23.02
N ASN A 410 -35.11 -2.40 22.29
CA ASN A 410 -35.64 -2.22 20.95
C ASN A 410 -35.10 -3.28 19.95
N LEU A 411 -33.85 -3.75 20.11
CA LEU A 411 -33.32 -4.84 19.29
C LEU A 411 -34.14 -6.14 19.46
N MET A 412 -34.44 -6.49 20.71
CA MET A 412 -35.16 -7.73 21.02
C MET A 412 -36.60 -7.71 20.50
N GLU A 413 -37.26 -6.54 20.51
CA GLU A 413 -38.61 -6.40 19.96
C GLU A 413 -38.64 -6.63 18.44
N VAL A 414 -37.72 -5.98 17.70
CA VAL A 414 -37.54 -6.20 16.25
C VAL A 414 -37.24 -7.67 15.95
N MET A 415 -36.28 -8.26 16.66
CA MET A 415 -35.83 -9.63 16.37
C MET A 415 -36.89 -10.68 16.73
N HIS A 416 -37.65 -10.51 17.81
CA HIS A 416 -38.79 -11.39 18.12
C HIS A 416 -39.97 -11.25 17.13
N LYS A 417 -40.19 -10.05 16.57
CA LYS A 417 -41.28 -9.79 15.63
C LYS A 417 -40.97 -10.33 14.24
N ASP A 418 -39.80 -9.97 13.69
CA ASP A 418 -39.50 -10.11 12.26
C ASP A 418 -38.54 -11.26 11.94
N PHE A 419 -37.72 -11.72 12.90
CA PHE A 419 -36.84 -12.90 12.74
C PHE A 419 -36.74 -13.80 14.00
N PRO A 420 -37.86 -14.23 14.61
CA PRO A 420 -37.85 -15.07 15.81
C PRO A 420 -37.16 -16.43 15.59
N GLU A 421 -37.09 -16.92 14.35
CA GLU A 421 -36.45 -18.19 14.00
C GLU A 421 -34.96 -18.24 14.33
N LEU A 422 -34.29 -17.08 14.46
CA LEU A 422 -32.90 -17.03 14.94
C LEU A 422 -32.80 -17.44 16.42
N GLY A 423 -33.84 -17.23 17.22
CA GLY A 423 -33.82 -17.49 18.66
C GLY A 423 -32.73 -16.71 19.39
N LEU A 424 -32.59 -15.41 19.07
CA LEU A 424 -31.74 -14.47 19.79
C LEU A 424 -32.25 -14.29 21.23
N THR A 425 -31.37 -14.17 22.21
CA THR A 425 -31.73 -13.82 23.59
C THR A 425 -31.07 -12.52 24.08
N LYS A 426 -31.45 -12.05 25.27
CA LYS A 426 -30.86 -10.84 25.89
C LYS A 426 -29.40 -11.04 26.30
N GLU A 427 -28.99 -12.30 26.45
CA GLU A 427 -27.65 -12.74 26.86
C GLU A 427 -26.67 -12.77 25.67
N ASP A 428 -27.17 -13.05 24.45
CA ASP A 428 -26.41 -12.93 23.19
C ASP A 428 -26.02 -11.48 22.83
N CYS A 429 -26.72 -10.50 23.43
CA CYS A 429 -26.64 -9.08 23.10
C CYS A 429 -25.66 -8.33 24.02
N LEU A 430 -24.79 -7.51 23.45
CA LEU A 430 -23.82 -6.68 24.17
C LEU A 430 -23.98 -5.21 23.78
N GLU A 431 -24.16 -4.35 24.78
CA GLU A 431 -24.19 -2.89 24.59
C GLU A 431 -22.77 -2.31 24.76
N MET A 432 -22.37 -1.46 23.82
CA MET A 432 -21.02 -0.88 23.75
C MET A 432 -21.01 0.40 22.91
N SER A 433 -19.93 1.18 22.95
CA SER A 433 -19.75 2.32 22.06
C SER A 433 -19.46 1.90 20.62
N TRP A 434 -19.60 2.82 19.67
CA TRP A 434 -19.32 2.55 18.26
C TRP A 434 -17.88 2.06 18.01
N ILE A 435 -16.87 2.62 18.70
CA ILE A 435 -15.46 2.22 18.51
C ILE A 435 -15.16 0.82 19.06
N GLU A 436 -15.83 0.40 20.14
CA GLU A 436 -15.77 -0.98 20.63
C GLU A 436 -16.46 -1.94 19.64
N SER A 437 -17.57 -1.51 19.03
CA SER A 437 -18.26 -2.29 17.99
C SER A 437 -17.43 -2.48 16.73
N VAL A 438 -16.53 -1.54 16.39
CA VAL A 438 -15.53 -1.73 15.34
C VAL A 438 -14.61 -2.91 15.71
N ILE A 439 -13.99 -2.88 16.90
CA ILE A 439 -13.04 -3.91 17.36
C ILE A 439 -13.69 -5.30 17.40
N TYR A 440 -14.94 -5.37 17.89
CA TYR A 440 -15.76 -6.59 17.93
C TYR A 440 -16.00 -7.23 16.55
N ASN A 441 -16.06 -6.40 15.51
CA ASN A 441 -16.28 -6.82 14.12
C ASN A 441 -14.97 -6.97 13.30
N SER A 442 -13.87 -6.34 13.71
CA SER A 442 -12.57 -6.41 13.03
C SER A 442 -11.91 -7.81 13.03
N GLY A 443 -12.39 -8.75 13.85
CA GLY A 443 -11.84 -10.12 13.93
C GLY A 443 -10.82 -10.34 15.04
N PHE A 444 -10.66 -9.39 15.96
CA PHE A 444 -9.92 -9.60 17.21
C PHE A 444 -10.64 -10.60 18.14
N SER A 445 -9.95 -11.06 19.19
CA SER A 445 -10.56 -11.92 20.22
C SER A 445 -11.73 -11.21 20.89
N ARG A 446 -12.88 -11.89 21.00
CA ARG A 446 -14.09 -11.36 21.66
C ARG A 446 -14.17 -11.67 23.14
N SER A 447 -13.45 -12.69 23.63
CA SER A 447 -13.32 -12.99 25.06
C SER A 447 -12.30 -12.09 25.76
N THR A 448 -11.41 -11.48 24.98
CA THR A 448 -10.31 -10.63 25.48
C THR A 448 -10.05 -9.54 24.42
N PRO A 449 -11.01 -8.61 24.24
CA PRO A 449 -10.87 -7.56 23.24
C PRO A 449 -9.70 -6.63 23.59
N PRO A 450 -8.84 -6.30 22.61
CA PRO A 450 -7.81 -5.30 22.80
C PRO A 450 -8.43 -3.89 22.94
N PRO A 451 -7.73 -2.94 23.59
CA PRO A 451 -8.21 -1.57 23.69
C PRO A 451 -8.07 -0.84 22.32
N PRO A 452 -8.78 0.29 22.11
CA PRO A 452 -8.87 0.96 20.80
C PRO A 452 -7.54 1.34 20.16
N GLU A 453 -6.48 1.53 20.94
CA GLU A 453 -5.11 1.82 20.48
C GLU A 453 -4.56 0.75 19.53
N VAL A 454 -5.11 -0.47 19.55
CA VAL A 454 -4.76 -1.53 18.57
C VAL A 454 -5.01 -1.08 17.12
N LEU A 455 -6.00 -0.21 16.91
CA LEU A 455 -6.38 0.28 15.58
C LEU A 455 -5.28 1.17 14.97
N LEU A 456 -4.47 1.84 15.80
CA LEU A 456 -3.31 2.62 15.38
C LEU A 456 -2.14 1.77 14.87
N GLN A 457 -2.11 0.46 15.18
CA GLN A 457 -1.03 -0.42 14.72
C GLN A 457 -1.09 -0.70 13.22
N ALA A 458 -2.27 -0.49 12.58
CA ALA A 458 -2.51 -0.74 11.16
C ALA A 458 -2.07 -2.14 10.66
N LYS A 459 -2.13 -3.15 11.53
CA LYS A 459 -1.80 -4.56 11.22
C LYS A 459 -3.05 -5.41 10.98
N SER A 460 -2.87 -6.53 10.29
CA SER A 460 -3.91 -7.55 10.10
C SER A 460 -4.20 -8.27 11.42
N PRO A 461 -5.46 -8.32 11.91
CA PRO A 461 -5.83 -9.17 13.03
C PRO A 461 -5.82 -10.66 12.68
N LEU A 462 -5.75 -11.01 11.39
CA LEU A 462 -5.62 -12.37 10.88
C LEU A 462 -4.17 -12.82 10.69
N GLY A 463 -3.19 -11.95 10.98
CA GLY A 463 -1.78 -12.21 10.68
C GLY A 463 -1.48 -12.21 9.18
N GLU A 464 -0.43 -12.95 8.81
CA GLU A 464 -0.02 -13.18 7.42
C GLU A 464 -0.77 -14.39 6.83
N VAL A 465 -1.42 -14.20 5.67
CA VAL A 465 -2.23 -15.26 5.04
C VAL A 465 -2.01 -15.32 3.53
N TYR A 466 -2.02 -16.54 2.99
CA TYR A 466 -2.27 -16.77 1.58
C TYR A 466 -3.79 -16.77 1.40
N LEU A 467 -4.33 -16.00 0.45
CA LEU A 467 -5.78 -15.99 0.22
C LEU A 467 -6.18 -16.05 -1.26
N LYS A 468 -7.35 -16.62 -1.49
CA LYS A 468 -8.14 -16.42 -2.70
C LYS A 468 -9.59 -16.16 -2.30
N ALA A 469 -10.17 -15.15 -2.92
CA ALA A 469 -11.57 -14.77 -2.74
C ALA A 469 -12.26 -14.57 -4.10
N LYS A 470 -13.60 -14.56 -4.07
CA LYS A 470 -14.52 -14.15 -5.14
C LYS A 470 -15.77 -13.53 -4.49
N SER A 471 -16.60 -12.81 -5.23
CA SER A 471 -17.86 -12.24 -4.71
C SER A 471 -18.98 -12.30 -5.74
N ASP A 472 -20.22 -12.35 -5.27
CA ASP A 472 -21.45 -12.27 -6.07
C ASP A 472 -22.51 -11.44 -5.32
N PHE A 473 -23.61 -11.13 -6.00
CA PHE A 473 -24.78 -10.47 -5.44
C PHE A 473 -26.04 -11.31 -5.64
N ALA A 474 -26.86 -11.47 -4.60
CA ALA A 474 -28.15 -12.13 -4.69
C ALA A 474 -29.26 -11.07 -4.75
N LYS A 475 -30.17 -11.20 -5.73
CA LYS A 475 -31.42 -10.41 -5.83
C LYS A 475 -32.66 -11.19 -5.39
N GLU A 476 -32.55 -12.52 -5.27
CA GLU A 476 -33.62 -13.44 -4.89
C GLU A 476 -33.12 -14.48 -3.88
N PRO A 477 -33.97 -15.05 -3.00
CA PRO A 477 -33.55 -16.09 -2.06
C PRO A 477 -33.09 -17.38 -2.75
N ILE A 478 -31.88 -17.84 -2.43
CA ILE A 478 -31.32 -19.11 -2.88
C ILE A 478 -32.20 -20.25 -2.34
N PRO A 479 -32.76 -21.13 -3.20
CA PRO A 479 -33.67 -22.18 -2.77
C PRO A 479 -32.96 -23.26 -1.96
N VAL A 480 -33.71 -23.99 -1.12
CA VAL A 480 -33.18 -25.03 -0.21
C VAL A 480 -32.33 -26.10 -0.92
N LEU A 481 -32.61 -26.42 -2.19
CA LEU A 481 -31.77 -27.33 -2.99
C LEU A 481 -30.40 -26.71 -3.34
N GLY A 482 -30.36 -25.41 -3.61
CA GLY A 482 -29.13 -24.62 -3.77
C GLY A 482 -28.32 -24.56 -2.47
N LEU A 483 -28.99 -24.27 -1.35
CA LEU A 483 -28.36 -24.25 -0.02
C LEU A 483 -27.74 -25.61 0.34
N LYS A 484 -28.41 -26.72 0.03
CA LYS A 484 -27.90 -28.08 0.26
C LYS A 484 -26.63 -28.37 -0.54
N GLY A 485 -26.58 -28.05 -1.84
CA GLY A 485 -25.38 -28.27 -2.65
C GLY A 485 -24.24 -27.30 -2.30
N MET A 486 -24.58 -26.06 -1.94
CA MET A 486 -23.63 -25.05 -1.45
C MET A 486 -22.94 -25.53 -0.17
N ILE A 487 -23.70 -25.98 0.84
CA ILE A 487 -23.14 -26.54 2.07
C ILE A 487 -22.32 -27.80 1.79
N LYS A 488 -22.79 -28.70 0.93
CA LYS A 488 -21.98 -29.86 0.51
C LYS A 488 -20.62 -29.41 -0.02
N LYS A 489 -20.57 -28.40 -0.91
CA LYS A 489 -19.31 -27.88 -1.44
C LYS A 489 -18.46 -27.13 -0.40
N ILE A 490 -19.06 -26.47 0.59
CA ILE A 490 -18.30 -25.87 1.71
C ILE A 490 -17.64 -26.96 2.57
N LEU A 491 -18.32 -28.11 2.76
CA LEU A 491 -17.76 -29.27 3.47
C LEU A 491 -16.73 -30.08 2.65
N GLU A 492 -16.46 -29.72 1.39
CA GLU A 492 -15.41 -30.33 0.55
C GLU A 492 -14.01 -29.69 0.79
N GLU A 493 -13.89 -28.62 1.62
CA GLU A 493 -12.64 -27.89 1.88
C GLU A 493 -12.58 -27.39 3.35
N GLU A 494 -11.51 -27.71 4.06
CA GLU A 494 -11.29 -27.25 5.45
C GLU A 494 -11.12 -25.72 5.51
N ALA A 495 -11.65 -25.08 6.56
CA ALA A 495 -11.59 -23.62 6.74
C ALA A 495 -12.06 -22.78 5.52
N ALA A 496 -12.98 -23.33 4.72
CA ALA A 496 -13.78 -22.58 3.77
C ALA A 496 -14.70 -21.58 4.50
N VAL A 497 -14.79 -20.35 3.99
CA VAL A 497 -15.62 -19.29 4.57
C VAL A 497 -16.51 -18.65 3.49
N MET A 498 -17.77 -18.42 3.83
CA MET A 498 -18.73 -17.70 3.01
C MET A 498 -19.41 -16.65 3.89
N ILE A 499 -19.30 -15.37 3.53
CA ILE A 499 -19.83 -14.24 4.31
C ILE A 499 -20.95 -13.60 3.50
N TRP A 500 -22.16 -13.53 4.07
CA TRP A 500 -23.32 -12.89 3.46
C TRP A 500 -23.58 -11.55 4.16
N THR A 501 -23.62 -10.46 3.40
CA THR A 501 -23.79 -9.09 3.91
C THR A 501 -25.12 -8.54 3.37
N PRO A 502 -26.11 -8.22 4.22
CA PRO A 502 -27.42 -7.79 3.76
C PRO A 502 -27.38 -6.36 3.19
N TYR A 503 -28.05 -6.16 2.07
CA TYR A 503 -28.22 -4.87 1.40
C TYR A 503 -29.57 -4.26 1.83
N GLY A 504 -30.24 -3.49 0.98
CA GLY A 504 -31.45 -2.74 1.36
C GLY A 504 -31.18 -1.46 2.13
N GLY A 505 -32.26 -0.77 2.51
CA GLY A 505 -32.22 0.49 3.24
C GLY A 505 -31.59 1.61 2.43
N MET A 506 -30.57 2.29 2.96
CA MET A 506 -29.83 3.31 2.23
C MET A 506 -29.20 2.80 0.93
N MET A 507 -28.89 1.50 0.82
CA MET A 507 -28.40 0.92 -0.43
C MET A 507 -29.48 0.81 -1.52
N ASP A 508 -30.78 0.77 -1.18
CA ASP A 508 -31.87 0.85 -2.16
C ASP A 508 -32.23 2.30 -2.53
N LYS A 509 -31.97 3.25 -1.61
CA LYS A 509 -32.32 4.68 -1.75
C LYS A 509 -31.36 5.45 -2.67
N ILE A 510 -30.15 4.93 -2.90
CA ILE A 510 -29.12 5.55 -3.75
C ILE A 510 -29.21 5.02 -5.20
N PRO A 511 -29.30 5.87 -6.23
CA PRO A 511 -29.33 5.43 -7.63
C PRO A 511 -28.08 4.65 -8.07
N GLU A 512 -28.24 3.67 -8.97
CA GLU A 512 -27.15 2.85 -9.52
C GLU A 512 -26.04 3.67 -10.20
N SER A 513 -26.35 4.91 -10.64
CA SER A 513 -25.44 5.82 -11.35
C SER A 513 -24.84 6.94 -10.48
N GLU A 514 -25.25 7.11 -9.22
CA GLU A 514 -24.83 8.23 -8.33
C GLU A 514 -23.30 8.29 -8.12
N ILE A 515 -22.70 7.10 -8.01
CA ILE A 515 -21.28 6.83 -8.16
C ILE A 515 -21.14 5.59 -9.06
N PRO A 516 -19.94 5.18 -9.53
CA PRO A 516 -19.83 4.02 -10.41
C PRO A 516 -20.17 2.65 -9.77
N PHE A 517 -20.74 2.62 -8.55
CA PHE A 517 -21.16 1.41 -7.81
C PHE A 517 -22.65 1.09 -8.08
N PRO A 518 -22.95 0.10 -8.93
CA PRO A 518 -24.30 -0.13 -9.45
C PRO A 518 -25.16 -1.03 -8.56
N HIS A 519 -24.58 -1.81 -7.64
CA HIS A 519 -25.34 -2.77 -6.85
C HIS A 519 -26.12 -2.05 -5.74
N ARG A 520 -27.32 -1.59 -6.09
CA ARG A 520 -28.22 -0.78 -5.27
C ARG A 520 -29.58 -1.48 -5.13
N SER A 521 -30.66 -0.82 -5.55
CA SER A 521 -32.04 -1.28 -5.42
C SER A 521 -32.25 -2.71 -5.94
N GLY A 522 -32.91 -3.51 -5.12
CA GLY A 522 -33.21 -4.92 -5.43
C GLY A 522 -32.00 -5.85 -5.33
N THR A 523 -30.88 -5.42 -4.74
CA THR A 523 -29.86 -6.34 -4.22
C THR A 523 -30.25 -6.70 -2.78
N SER A 524 -30.51 -7.97 -2.50
CA SER A 524 -30.88 -8.45 -1.15
C SER A 524 -29.64 -8.65 -0.27
N PHE A 525 -28.58 -9.26 -0.82
CA PHE A 525 -27.30 -9.40 -0.11
C PHE A 525 -26.12 -9.62 -1.06
N MET A 526 -24.93 -9.23 -0.62
CA MET A 526 -23.65 -9.60 -1.24
C MET A 526 -23.09 -10.86 -0.58
N ILE A 527 -22.53 -11.74 -1.40
CA ILE A 527 -21.82 -12.95 -1.00
C ILE A 527 -20.32 -12.75 -1.21
N LEU A 528 -19.51 -13.00 -0.20
CA LEU A 528 -18.06 -13.11 -0.29
C LEU A 528 -17.65 -14.58 -0.08
N TYR A 529 -17.05 -15.18 -1.10
CA TYR A 529 -16.41 -16.49 -1.05
C TYR A 529 -14.96 -16.29 -0.65
N TYR A 530 -14.48 -16.98 0.38
CA TYR A 530 -13.15 -16.76 0.94
C TYR A 530 -12.50 -18.07 1.39
N ARG A 531 -11.24 -18.27 1.01
CA ARG A 531 -10.37 -19.31 1.56
C ARG A 531 -8.98 -18.72 1.80
N SER A 532 -8.48 -18.89 3.01
CA SER A 532 -7.13 -18.48 3.41
C SER A 532 -6.38 -19.62 4.07
N TRP A 533 -5.09 -19.75 3.79
CA TRP A 533 -4.23 -20.85 4.22
C TRP A 533 -2.84 -20.38 4.66
N SER A 534 -2.11 -21.23 5.39
CA SER A 534 -0.72 -21.00 5.80
C SER A 534 0.31 -21.31 4.68
N ASP A 535 1.56 -20.95 4.91
CA ASP A 535 2.72 -21.38 4.10
C ASP A 535 2.93 -22.90 4.09
N THR A 536 2.65 -23.53 5.23
CA THR A 536 2.76 -24.98 5.50
C THR A 536 1.67 -25.82 4.81
N GLU A 537 0.59 -25.19 4.32
CA GLU A 537 -0.55 -25.86 3.71
C GLU A 537 -0.29 -26.28 2.24
N LYS A 538 0.01 -27.57 2.04
CA LYS A 538 0.34 -28.16 0.72
C LYS A 538 -0.84 -28.08 -0.27
N ARG A 539 -0.53 -27.84 -1.56
CA ARG A 539 -1.45 -27.74 -2.73
C ARG A 539 -2.35 -26.48 -2.79
N PRO A 540 -1.81 -25.27 -2.99
CA PRO A 540 -2.61 -24.05 -3.14
C PRO A 540 -3.49 -24.05 -4.41
N ASP A 541 -3.10 -24.81 -5.42
CA ASP A 541 -3.84 -25.09 -6.65
C ASP A 541 -5.22 -25.72 -6.39
N MET A 542 -5.30 -26.67 -5.45
CA MET A 542 -6.56 -27.33 -5.08
C MET A 542 -7.54 -26.35 -4.43
N ARG A 543 -7.07 -25.47 -3.55
CA ARG A 543 -7.89 -24.42 -2.90
C ARG A 543 -8.44 -23.42 -3.92
N ILE A 544 -7.62 -23.07 -4.92
CA ILE A 544 -8.01 -22.21 -6.05
C ILE A 544 -8.99 -22.92 -6.99
N LYS A 545 -8.89 -24.24 -7.16
CA LYS A 545 -9.87 -25.06 -7.89
C LYS A 545 -11.19 -25.13 -7.14
N TRP A 546 -11.18 -25.44 -5.84
CA TRP A 546 -12.37 -25.52 -5.00
C TRP A 546 -13.22 -24.23 -5.06
N ILE A 547 -12.61 -23.06 -4.87
CA ILE A 547 -13.36 -21.78 -4.89
C ILE A 547 -13.92 -21.45 -6.28
N ARG A 548 -13.29 -21.93 -7.37
CA ARG A 548 -13.85 -21.83 -8.73
C ARG A 548 -15.06 -22.74 -8.89
N GLU A 549 -15.04 -23.95 -8.34
CA GLU A 549 -16.17 -24.89 -8.40
C GLU A 549 -17.35 -24.46 -7.53
N LEU A 550 -17.11 -23.93 -6.32
CA LEU A 550 -18.18 -23.37 -5.48
C LEU A 550 -18.81 -22.13 -6.15
N TYR A 551 -18.00 -21.24 -6.72
CA TYR A 551 -18.49 -20.08 -7.46
C TYR A 551 -19.31 -20.51 -8.69
N SER A 552 -18.78 -21.45 -9.49
CA SER A 552 -19.49 -21.99 -10.65
C SER A 552 -20.80 -22.69 -10.29
N TYR A 553 -20.88 -23.32 -9.11
CA TYR A 553 -22.12 -23.90 -8.59
C TYR A 553 -23.16 -22.85 -8.17
N MET A 554 -22.72 -21.68 -7.73
CA MET A 554 -23.62 -20.61 -7.26
C MET A 554 -24.17 -19.71 -8.38
N THR A 555 -23.54 -19.70 -9.56
CA THR A 555 -23.97 -18.97 -10.76
C THR A 555 -25.49 -18.93 -11.03
N PRO A 556 -26.27 -20.03 -10.97
CA PRO A 556 -27.71 -20.00 -11.23
C PRO A 556 -28.57 -19.42 -10.09
N TYR A 557 -27.98 -19.01 -8.96
CA TYR A 557 -28.69 -18.46 -7.79
C TYR A 557 -28.26 -17.02 -7.44
N VAL A 558 -27.48 -16.37 -8.31
CA VAL A 558 -26.93 -15.01 -8.12
C VAL A 558 -27.18 -14.16 -9.36
N SER A 559 -26.94 -12.86 -9.28
CA SER A 559 -27.08 -11.95 -10.43
C SER A 559 -26.14 -12.33 -11.58
N SER A 560 -26.69 -12.53 -12.77
CA SER A 560 -25.88 -12.59 -14.00
C SER A 560 -25.26 -11.22 -14.30
N ASN A 561 -24.02 -11.21 -14.78
CA ASN A 561 -23.17 -10.01 -14.94
C ASN A 561 -22.97 -9.22 -13.62
N PRO A 562 -22.42 -9.84 -12.56
CA PRO A 562 -22.13 -9.21 -11.26
C PRO A 562 -20.89 -8.29 -11.27
#